data_AF-A0A9X7TJE2-F1
#
_entry.id   AF-A0A9X7TJE2-F1
#
_cell.length_a   1.000
_cell.length_b   1.000
_cell.length_c   1.000
_cell.angle_alpha   90.00
_cell.angle_beta   90.00
_cell.angle_gamma   90.00
#
_symmetry.space_group_name_H-M   'P 1'
#
loop_
_entity.id
_entity.type
_entity.pdbx_description
1 polymer ?
#
loop_
_entity_poly.entity_id
_entity_poly.type
_entity_poly.pdbx_seq_one_letter_code
_entity_poly.pdbx_strand_id
1 'polypeptide(L)'
;MTVKEIEPWGVNVPYIYLSIIMFLLGGLSLIKFPFYHPYFMMIGAYSLYFGMIQRLFFPAKNYLPLHILTLILLAIPISHYFQFLASVVLVITEIKALKDVKSYGSKFPISTLVLSSPFLAAILWYFYINYWSLIIPLAVYIFGVNIGVFTATLGVKPFFGLYQVPVLILLIISIFLPYFLAIALVYYFAFLMRKGIKRMNWTSISVILISLTSMSALYLGDFPHAFFLDVMFPLFFSCITYSTARYNHEKVVYIIPLLLLAFFTRFINLQFSAIFLPIAYIYFLYLIKDTLGITGIKLGISKKYL
;
A
#
# COMPACT_ATOMS: atom_id res chain seq x y z
N MET A 1 2.28 -13.43 36.57
CA MET A 1 2.84 -12.61 35.48
C MET A 1 1.97 -11.38 35.34
N THR A 2 2.50 -10.20 35.65
CA THR A 2 1.83 -8.94 35.35
C THR A 2 1.84 -8.76 33.84
N VAL A 3 0.66 -8.76 33.20
CA VAL A 3 0.53 -8.39 31.80
C VAL A 3 0.92 -6.92 31.72
N LYS A 4 2.13 -6.65 31.22
CA LYS A 4 2.59 -5.28 30.96
C LYS A 4 1.58 -4.68 29.99
N GLU A 5 0.88 -3.62 30.41
CA GLU A 5 -0.08 -2.94 29.55
C GLU A 5 0.61 -2.59 28.23
N ILE A 6 0.02 -3.10 27.17
CA ILE A 6 0.52 -2.91 25.83
C ILE A 6 0.13 -1.49 25.42
N GLU A 7 1.08 -0.58 25.47
CA GLU A 7 0.87 0.78 24.96
C GLU A 7 0.90 0.80 23.42
N PRO A 8 -0.18 1.22 22.76
CA PRO A 8 -0.23 1.34 21.30
C PRO A 8 0.66 2.48 20.77
N TRP A 9 1.32 2.27 19.63
CA TRP A 9 2.10 3.29 18.90
C TRP A 9 1.57 3.41 17.47
N GLY A 10 1.34 4.65 17.01
CA GLY A 10 0.83 4.96 15.67
C GLY A 10 1.88 4.83 14.58
N VAL A 11 2.43 3.62 14.40
CA VAL A 11 3.59 3.37 13.52
C VAL A 11 3.41 3.86 12.09
N ASN A 12 2.20 3.83 11.56
CA ASN A 12 1.95 4.27 10.18
C ASN A 12 2.01 5.79 9.99
N VAL A 13 1.85 6.61 11.04
CA VAL A 13 1.76 8.08 10.90
C VAL A 13 3.08 8.70 10.41
N PRO A 14 4.25 8.42 11.03
CA PRO A 14 5.53 8.92 10.51
C PRO A 14 5.83 8.49 9.07
N TYR A 15 5.39 7.30 8.67
CA TYR A 15 5.54 6.78 7.32
C TYR A 15 4.65 7.49 6.30
N ILE A 16 3.43 7.88 6.70
CA ILE A 16 2.57 8.73 5.86
C ILE A 16 3.27 10.08 5.64
N TYR A 17 3.86 10.68 6.67
CA TYR A 17 4.62 11.92 6.52
C TYR A 17 5.83 11.77 5.59
N LEU A 18 6.59 10.68 5.73
CA LEU A 18 7.69 10.41 4.83
C LEU A 18 7.20 10.23 3.38
N SER A 19 6.06 9.57 3.17
CA SER A 19 5.49 9.41 1.84
C SER A 19 5.11 10.74 1.20
N ILE A 20 4.54 11.67 1.96
CA ILE A 20 4.21 13.02 1.49
C ILE A 20 5.48 13.73 1.02
N ILE A 21 6.51 13.75 1.87
CA ILE A 21 7.78 14.41 1.56
C ILE A 21 8.39 13.82 0.29
N MET A 22 8.41 12.50 0.16
CA MET A 22 8.99 11.83 -1.01
C MET A 22 8.18 12.06 -2.29
N PHE A 23 6.84 12.06 -2.22
CA PHE A 23 6.01 12.41 -3.36
C PHE A 23 6.16 13.87 -3.77
N LEU A 24 6.30 14.80 -2.82
CA LEU A 24 6.59 16.20 -3.11
C LEU A 24 7.96 16.37 -3.79
N LEU A 25 9.00 15.71 -3.28
CA LEU A 25 10.32 15.70 -3.91
C LEU A 25 10.27 15.10 -5.32
N GLY A 26 9.50 14.02 -5.52
CA GLY A 26 9.25 13.43 -6.83
C GLY A 26 8.53 14.38 -7.78
N GLY A 27 7.52 15.12 -7.31
CA GLY A 27 6.83 16.13 -8.11
C GLY A 27 7.75 17.29 -8.50
N LEU A 28 8.51 17.82 -7.55
CA LEU A 28 9.44 18.93 -7.78
C LEU A 28 10.61 18.53 -8.69
N SER A 29 11.06 17.27 -8.64
CA SER A 29 12.16 16.80 -9.47
C SER A 29 11.82 16.81 -10.96
N LEU A 30 10.54 16.76 -11.35
CA LEU A 30 10.12 16.90 -12.75
C LEU A 30 10.58 18.23 -13.39
N ILE A 31 10.79 19.29 -12.59
CA ILE A 31 11.15 20.62 -13.10
C ILE A 31 12.63 20.68 -13.48
N LYS A 32 13.52 20.11 -12.66
CA LYS A 32 14.98 20.28 -12.82
C LYS A 32 15.75 18.97 -12.99
N PHE A 33 15.27 17.88 -12.41
CA PHE A 33 15.97 16.60 -12.37
C PHE A 33 14.99 15.41 -12.59
N PRO A 34 14.37 15.30 -13.77
CA PRO A 34 13.28 14.37 -14.02
C PRO A 34 13.68 12.89 -13.84
N PHE A 35 14.97 12.57 -13.99
CA PHE A 35 15.49 11.22 -13.74
C PHE A 35 15.23 10.71 -12.31
N TYR A 36 15.20 11.61 -11.31
CA TYR A 36 14.91 11.22 -9.92
C TYR A 36 13.43 11.07 -9.60
N HIS A 37 12.53 11.54 -10.47
CA HIS A 37 11.08 11.44 -10.28
C HIS A 37 10.63 10.01 -9.91
N PRO A 38 10.86 8.99 -10.76
CA PRO A 38 10.39 7.63 -10.45
C PRO A 38 10.99 7.06 -9.16
N TYR A 39 12.24 7.41 -8.82
CA TYR A 39 12.88 6.96 -7.59
C TYR A 39 12.22 7.53 -6.33
N PHE A 40 12.00 8.85 -6.28
CA PHE A 40 11.30 9.48 -5.17
C PHE A 40 9.84 9.01 -5.04
N MET A 41 9.14 8.85 -6.17
CA MET A 41 7.78 8.29 -6.17
C MET A 41 7.77 6.86 -5.61
N MET A 42 8.77 6.04 -5.95
CA MET A 42 8.89 4.69 -5.42
C MET A 42 9.16 4.69 -3.91
N ILE A 43 10.08 5.53 -3.40
CA ILE A 43 10.32 5.63 -1.96
C ILE A 43 9.06 6.10 -1.22
N GLY A 44 8.29 7.03 -1.80
CA GLY A 44 7.00 7.46 -1.26
C GLY A 44 6.00 6.31 -1.15
N ALA A 45 5.86 5.50 -2.20
CA ALA A 45 5.01 4.32 -2.20
C ALA A 45 5.46 3.26 -1.16
N TYR A 46 6.76 3.00 -1.10
CA TYR A 46 7.37 2.09 -0.12
C TYR A 46 7.22 2.59 1.31
N SER A 47 7.19 3.90 1.53
CA SER A 47 6.93 4.49 2.85
C SER A 47 5.51 4.15 3.31
N LEU A 48 4.48 4.36 2.47
CA LEU A 48 3.11 3.94 2.79
C LEU A 48 3.03 2.43 3.05
N TYR A 49 3.65 1.64 2.19
CA TYR A 49 3.72 0.19 2.31
C TYR A 49 4.31 -0.27 3.65
N PHE A 50 5.49 0.23 4.04
CA PHE A 50 6.17 -0.19 5.26
C PHE A 50 5.39 0.20 6.51
N GLY A 51 4.89 1.44 6.56
CA GLY A 51 4.07 1.90 7.68
C GLY A 51 2.83 1.04 7.88
N MET A 52 2.22 0.56 6.78
CA MET A 52 1.04 -0.28 6.83
C MET A 52 1.35 -1.74 7.16
N ILE A 53 2.46 -2.32 6.68
CA ILE A 53 2.94 -3.64 7.13
C ILE A 53 3.19 -3.63 8.64
N GLN A 54 3.96 -2.66 9.12
CA GLN A 54 4.36 -2.61 10.53
C GLN A 54 3.15 -2.45 11.46
N ARG A 55 2.09 -1.80 10.98
CA ARG A 55 0.83 -1.65 11.71
C ARG A 55 0.05 -2.96 11.86
N LEU A 56 0.21 -3.93 10.95
CA LEU A 56 -0.50 -5.22 11.05
C LEU A 56 -0.08 -6.03 12.28
N PHE A 57 1.11 -5.75 12.82
CA PHE A 57 1.69 -6.48 13.93
C PHE A 57 1.55 -5.68 15.23
N PHE A 58 0.68 -6.16 16.12
CA PHE A 58 0.49 -5.63 17.47
C PHE A 58 1.24 -6.52 18.48
N PRO A 59 1.97 -5.98 19.49
CA PRO A 59 2.08 -4.57 19.83
C PRO A 59 3.30 -3.84 19.27
N ALA A 60 3.05 -2.72 18.59
CA ALA A 60 4.06 -1.98 17.84
C ALA A 60 5.20 -1.38 18.70
N LYS A 61 5.04 -1.25 20.03
CA LYS A 61 6.09 -0.67 20.90
C LYS A 61 7.27 -1.62 21.15
N ASN A 62 7.04 -2.94 21.16
CA ASN A 62 8.13 -3.92 21.31
C ASN A 62 9.13 -3.86 20.16
N TYR A 63 8.69 -3.39 18.99
CA TYR A 63 9.51 -3.26 17.79
C TYR A 63 9.85 -1.80 17.45
N LEU A 64 9.58 -0.85 18.36
CA LEU A 64 9.81 0.57 18.11
C LEU A 64 11.23 0.89 17.59
N PRO A 65 12.33 0.31 18.13
CA PRO A 65 13.67 0.54 17.58
C PRO A 65 13.79 0.10 16.12
N LEU A 66 13.18 -1.04 15.75
CA LEU A 66 13.19 -1.53 14.37
C LEU A 66 12.32 -0.66 13.47
N HIS A 67 11.17 -0.16 13.96
CA HIS A 67 10.30 0.77 13.25
C HIS A 67 10.97 2.12 12.96
N ILE A 68 11.74 2.63 13.92
CA ILE A 68 12.50 3.88 13.75
C ILE A 68 13.66 3.65 12.78
N LEU A 69 14.40 2.55 12.93
CA LEU A 69 15.52 2.22 12.05
C LEU A 69 15.05 2.06 10.59
N THR A 70 13.96 1.34 10.36
CA THR A 70 13.34 1.21 9.02
C THR A 70 12.92 2.56 8.44
N LEU A 71 12.32 3.44 9.24
CA LEU A 71 11.92 4.78 8.82
C LEU A 71 13.13 5.63 8.42
N ILE A 72 14.19 5.64 9.24
CA ILE A 72 15.42 6.38 8.97
C ILE A 72 16.07 5.88 7.69
N LEU A 73 16.21 4.56 7.53
CA LEU A 73 16.82 3.97 6.33
C LEU A 73 16.01 4.29 5.06
N LEU A 74 14.67 4.21 5.11
CA LEU A 74 13.82 4.63 3.99
C LEU A 74 13.96 6.11 3.66
N ALA A 75 14.14 6.95 4.67
CA ALA A 75 14.22 8.40 4.53
C ALA A 75 15.52 8.90 3.89
N ILE A 76 16.51 8.03 3.65
CA ILE A 76 17.78 8.38 2.98
C ILE A 76 17.66 8.00 1.49
N PRO A 77 17.39 8.96 0.58
CA PRO A 77 17.16 8.67 -0.83
C PRO A 77 18.45 8.78 -1.65
N ILE A 78 19.59 8.38 -1.08
CA ILE A 78 20.91 8.55 -1.72
C ILE A 78 21.24 7.34 -2.61
N SER A 79 20.92 6.13 -2.14
CA SER A 79 21.20 4.89 -2.84
C SER A 79 20.20 3.82 -2.46
N HIS A 80 19.82 2.98 -3.43
CA HIS A 80 18.88 1.87 -3.26
C HIS A 80 19.28 0.88 -2.17
N TYR A 81 20.57 0.84 -1.79
CA TYR A 81 21.05 0.02 -0.67
C TYR A 81 20.41 0.40 0.67
N PHE A 82 20.04 1.66 0.89
CA PHE A 82 19.33 2.06 2.11
C PHE A 82 17.91 1.49 2.13
N GLN A 83 17.22 1.46 0.98
CA GLN A 83 15.90 0.85 0.83
C GLN A 83 15.96 -0.68 0.94
N PHE A 84 17.04 -1.29 0.44
CA PHE A 84 17.35 -2.71 0.69
C PHE A 84 17.50 -2.98 2.19
N LEU A 85 18.37 -2.25 2.89
CA LEU A 85 18.58 -2.41 4.33
C LEU A 85 17.29 -2.17 5.11
N ALA A 86 16.50 -1.15 4.74
CA ALA A 86 15.19 -0.94 5.33
C ALA A 86 14.28 -2.17 5.15
N SER A 87 14.26 -2.76 3.96
CA SER A 87 13.49 -3.98 3.68
C SER A 87 13.96 -5.18 4.51
N VAL A 88 15.27 -5.32 4.73
CA VAL A 88 15.83 -6.35 5.62
C VAL A 88 15.37 -6.15 7.07
N VAL A 89 15.43 -4.91 7.57
CA VAL A 89 14.95 -4.61 8.94
C VAL A 89 13.43 -4.84 9.04
N LEU A 90 12.67 -4.56 7.99
CA LEU A 90 11.25 -4.89 7.91
C LEU A 90 11.01 -6.41 8.01
N VAL A 91 11.75 -7.21 7.24
CA VAL A 91 11.69 -8.69 7.31
C VAL A 91 12.01 -9.20 8.72
N ILE A 92 13.06 -8.67 9.35
CA ILE A 92 13.42 -9.02 10.74
C ILE A 92 12.27 -8.69 11.70
N THR A 93 11.64 -7.53 11.53
CA THR A 93 10.49 -7.08 12.33
C THR A 93 9.32 -8.03 12.16
N GLU A 94 8.97 -8.38 10.93
CA GLU A 94 7.90 -9.32 10.60
C GLU A 94 8.14 -10.71 11.20
N ILE A 95 9.35 -11.27 11.06
CA ILE A 95 9.67 -12.60 11.62
C ILE A 95 9.50 -12.59 13.15
N LYS A 96 9.97 -11.54 13.82
CA LYS A 96 9.81 -11.41 15.28
C LYS A 96 8.34 -11.28 15.66
N ALA A 97 7.60 -10.42 14.97
CA ALA A 97 6.17 -10.25 15.18
C ALA A 97 5.37 -11.54 14.99
N LEU A 98 5.65 -12.31 13.94
CA LEU A 98 4.98 -13.59 13.70
C LEU A 98 5.27 -14.62 14.79
N LYS A 99 6.50 -14.65 15.33
CA LYS A 99 6.85 -15.53 16.46
C LYS A 99 6.05 -15.16 17.70
N ASP A 100 5.93 -13.87 17.99
CA ASP A 100 5.21 -13.37 19.17
C ASP A 100 3.69 -13.61 19.03
N VAL A 101 3.11 -13.35 17.85
CA VAL A 101 1.68 -13.61 17.61
C VAL A 101 1.33 -15.10 17.74
N LYS A 102 2.24 -16.00 17.32
CA LYS A 102 2.06 -17.45 17.51
C LYS A 102 2.14 -17.86 18.97
N SER A 103 3.02 -17.25 19.76
CA SER A 103 3.15 -17.56 21.20
C SER A 103 1.93 -17.10 22.00
N TYR A 104 1.22 -16.06 21.55
CA TYR A 104 -0.03 -15.60 22.14
C TYR A 104 -1.26 -16.50 21.84
N GLY A 105 -1.09 -17.61 21.10
CA GLY A 105 -2.14 -18.59 20.85
C GLY A 105 -3.24 -18.13 19.88
N SER A 106 -3.10 -16.97 19.23
CA SER A 106 -4.10 -16.46 18.29
C SER A 106 -3.99 -17.14 16.92
N LYS A 107 -5.13 -17.45 16.31
CA LYS A 107 -5.20 -17.88 14.90
C LYS A 107 -4.99 -16.67 13.99
N PHE A 108 -3.74 -16.27 13.77
CA PHE A 108 -3.42 -15.19 12.83
C PHE A 108 -3.78 -15.62 11.40
N PRO A 109 -4.60 -14.85 10.65
CA PRO A 109 -4.91 -15.18 9.27
C PRO A 109 -3.65 -15.06 8.41
N ILE A 110 -3.18 -16.19 7.90
CA ILE A 110 -1.95 -16.26 7.09
C ILE A 110 -2.27 -15.81 5.66
N SER A 111 -2.04 -14.53 5.38
CA SER A 111 -2.08 -14.01 4.00
C SER A 111 -0.71 -14.22 3.36
N THR A 112 -0.56 -15.26 2.54
CA THR A 112 0.67 -15.57 1.79
C THR A 112 1.15 -14.38 0.97
N LEU A 113 0.25 -13.60 0.38
CA LEU A 113 0.60 -12.37 -0.31
C LEU A 113 1.26 -11.36 0.64
N VAL A 114 0.59 -10.98 1.73
CA VAL A 114 1.14 -9.99 2.67
C VAL A 114 2.47 -10.44 3.26
N LEU A 115 2.59 -11.72 3.65
CA LEU A 115 3.78 -12.23 4.31
C LEU A 115 4.97 -12.48 3.36
N SER A 116 4.74 -12.52 2.05
CA SER A 116 5.82 -12.64 1.06
C SER A 116 6.33 -11.28 0.58
N SER A 117 5.54 -10.21 0.73
CA SER A 117 5.90 -8.91 0.19
C SER A 117 7.18 -8.31 0.79
N PRO A 118 7.51 -8.43 2.10
CA PRO A 118 8.74 -7.84 2.64
C PRO A 118 9.99 -8.56 2.14
N PHE A 119 9.92 -9.88 1.98
CA PHE A 119 11.00 -10.68 1.40
C PHE A 119 11.23 -10.32 -0.07
N LEU A 120 10.16 -10.21 -0.86
CA LEU A 120 10.26 -9.78 -2.26
C LEU A 120 10.83 -8.36 -2.35
N ALA A 121 10.42 -7.45 -1.47
CA ALA A 121 10.97 -6.10 -1.40
C ALA A 121 12.49 -6.11 -1.15
N ALA A 122 12.97 -6.90 -0.17
CA ALA A 122 14.40 -7.01 0.10
C ALA A 122 15.18 -7.56 -1.10
N ILE A 123 14.68 -8.63 -1.73
CA ILE A 123 15.34 -9.24 -2.89
C ILE A 123 15.41 -8.24 -4.07
N LEU A 124 14.30 -7.58 -4.39
CA LEU A 124 14.24 -6.70 -5.56
C LEU A 124 14.90 -5.34 -5.37
N TRP A 125 15.02 -4.85 -4.13
CA TRP A 125 15.87 -3.70 -3.82
C TRP A 125 17.35 -4.06 -3.91
N TYR A 126 17.76 -5.27 -3.51
CA TYR A 126 19.15 -5.72 -3.65
C TYR A 126 19.55 -5.87 -5.11
N PHE A 127 18.70 -6.52 -5.91
CA PHE A 127 18.87 -6.69 -7.35
C PHE A 127 18.14 -5.59 -8.12
N TYR A 128 18.23 -4.34 -7.67
CA TYR A 128 17.50 -3.25 -8.31
C TYR A 128 17.95 -3.06 -9.77
N ILE A 129 17.12 -3.51 -10.70
CA ILE A 129 17.35 -3.42 -12.15
C ILE A 129 16.55 -2.27 -12.75
N ASN A 130 15.26 -2.16 -12.40
CA ASN A 130 14.35 -1.13 -12.90
C ASN A 130 13.21 -0.86 -11.90
N TYR A 131 12.45 0.22 -12.11
CA TYR A 131 11.30 0.55 -11.27
C TYR A 131 10.15 -0.46 -11.37
N TRP A 132 10.04 -1.16 -12.50
CA TRP A 132 8.98 -2.14 -12.73
C TRP A 132 9.08 -3.33 -11.77
N SER A 133 10.29 -3.83 -11.49
CA SER A 133 10.46 -4.91 -10.53
C SER A 133 9.96 -4.52 -9.13
N LEU A 134 10.15 -3.26 -8.72
CA LEU A 134 9.71 -2.74 -7.42
C LEU A 134 8.19 -2.54 -7.31
N ILE A 135 7.44 -2.58 -8.43
CA ILE A 135 5.97 -2.61 -8.38
C ILE A 135 5.46 -3.94 -7.80
N ILE A 136 6.19 -5.03 -7.99
CA ILE A 136 5.72 -6.37 -7.63
C ILE A 136 5.53 -6.55 -6.12
N PRO A 137 6.48 -6.18 -5.24
CA PRO A 137 6.28 -6.24 -3.80
C PRO A 137 5.08 -5.40 -3.34
N LEU A 138 4.88 -4.21 -3.94
CA LEU A 138 3.73 -3.36 -3.66
C LEU A 138 2.42 -4.03 -4.08
N ALA A 139 2.35 -4.58 -5.29
CA ALA A 139 1.16 -5.27 -5.82
C ALA A 139 0.80 -6.48 -4.95
N VAL A 140 1.80 -7.29 -4.59
CA VAL A 140 1.64 -8.45 -3.69
C VAL A 140 1.04 -8.00 -2.35
N TYR A 141 1.60 -6.96 -1.73
CA TYR A 141 1.08 -6.44 -0.47
C TYR A 141 -0.37 -5.94 -0.58
N ILE A 142 -0.61 -5.08 -1.56
CA ILE A 142 -1.88 -4.36 -1.74
C ILE A 142 -3.02 -5.34 -2.00
N PHE A 143 -2.81 -6.33 -2.86
CA PHE A 143 -3.81 -7.37 -3.11
C PHE A 143 -4.07 -8.18 -1.84
N GLY A 144 -3.03 -8.53 -1.09
CA GLY A 144 -3.13 -9.29 0.14
C GLY A 144 -3.94 -8.59 1.23
N VAL A 145 -3.68 -7.31 1.51
CA VAL A 145 -4.39 -6.58 2.59
C VAL A 145 -5.82 -6.24 2.20
N ASN A 146 -6.07 -5.91 0.93
CA ASN A 146 -7.41 -5.52 0.49
C ASN A 146 -8.41 -6.68 0.49
N ILE A 147 -7.97 -7.94 0.55
CA ILE A 147 -8.88 -9.08 0.80
C ILE A 147 -9.67 -8.88 2.09
N GLY A 148 -9.03 -8.39 3.16
CA GLY A 148 -9.68 -8.10 4.43
C GLY A 148 -10.69 -6.96 4.32
N VAL A 149 -10.34 -5.88 3.61
CA VAL A 149 -11.22 -4.73 3.38
C VAL A 149 -12.47 -5.17 2.62
N PHE A 150 -12.30 -5.82 1.47
CA PHE A 150 -13.41 -6.27 0.64
C PHE A 150 -14.29 -7.32 1.33
N THR A 151 -13.68 -8.25 2.07
CA THR A 151 -14.42 -9.22 2.89
C THR A 151 -15.36 -8.50 3.87
N ALA A 152 -14.88 -7.44 4.50
CA ALA A 152 -15.66 -6.70 5.48
C ALA A 152 -16.71 -5.76 4.87
N THR A 153 -16.41 -5.12 3.73
CA THR A 153 -17.28 -4.13 3.10
C THR A 153 -18.30 -4.73 2.14
N LEU A 154 -17.89 -5.71 1.34
CA LEU A 154 -18.74 -6.39 0.35
C LEU A 154 -19.37 -7.68 0.88
N GLY A 155 -18.92 -8.16 2.05
CA GLY A 155 -19.39 -9.42 2.64
C GLY A 155 -19.00 -10.66 1.83
N VAL A 156 -17.96 -10.56 1.01
CA VAL A 156 -17.41 -11.69 0.23
C VAL A 156 -16.63 -12.64 1.14
N LYS A 157 -16.45 -13.91 0.74
CA LYS A 157 -15.62 -14.83 1.52
C LYS A 157 -14.14 -14.52 1.28
N PRO A 158 -13.33 -14.35 2.34
CA PRO A 158 -11.90 -14.15 2.17
C PRO A 158 -11.25 -15.40 1.57
N PHE A 159 -10.15 -15.21 0.87
CA PHE A 159 -9.27 -16.30 0.48
C PHE A 159 -7.84 -16.00 0.95
N PHE A 160 -7.33 -16.86 1.80
CA PHE A 160 -6.01 -16.74 2.42
C PHE A 160 -5.20 -18.00 2.17
N GLY A 161 -3.90 -17.94 2.49
CA GLY A 161 -2.99 -19.07 2.33
C GLY A 161 -2.79 -19.49 0.88
N LEU A 162 -2.81 -20.81 0.65
CA LEU A 162 -2.49 -21.44 -0.64
C LEU A 162 -3.37 -20.96 -1.81
N TYR A 163 -4.61 -20.54 -1.55
CA TYR A 163 -5.48 -20.00 -2.60
C TYR A 163 -4.97 -18.70 -3.22
N GLN A 164 -4.01 -18.03 -2.58
CA GLN A 164 -3.39 -16.81 -3.10
C GLN A 164 -2.14 -17.09 -3.94
N VAL A 165 -1.61 -18.31 -3.94
CA VAL A 165 -0.39 -18.69 -4.69
C VAL A 165 -0.52 -18.43 -6.20
N PRO A 166 -1.66 -18.70 -6.87
CA PRO A 166 -1.80 -18.36 -8.28
C PRO A 166 -1.61 -16.86 -8.56
N VAL A 167 -2.18 -15.99 -7.72
CA VAL A 167 -1.99 -14.52 -7.83
C VAL A 167 -0.52 -14.17 -7.65
N LEU A 168 0.14 -14.75 -6.64
CA LEU A 168 1.55 -14.50 -6.37
C LEU A 168 2.44 -14.91 -7.56
N ILE A 169 2.18 -16.07 -8.16
CA ILE A 169 2.93 -16.55 -9.33
C ILE A 169 2.75 -15.60 -10.52
N LEU A 170 1.51 -15.19 -10.82
CA LEU A 170 1.24 -14.23 -11.90
C LEU A 170 1.97 -12.91 -11.68
N LEU A 171 2.00 -12.41 -10.44
CA LEU A 171 2.74 -11.20 -10.07
C LEU A 171 4.26 -11.37 -10.23
N ILE A 172 4.83 -12.52 -9.85
CA ILE A 172 6.27 -12.79 -10.03
C ILE A 172 6.63 -12.89 -11.52
N ILE A 173 5.83 -13.59 -12.32
CA ILE A 173 6.04 -13.67 -13.78
C ILE A 173 5.99 -12.27 -14.41
N SER A 174 5.15 -11.39 -13.86
CA SER A 174 5.01 -10.03 -14.38
C SER A 174 6.27 -9.18 -14.29
N ILE A 175 7.28 -9.57 -13.49
CA ILE A 175 8.63 -8.95 -13.50
C ILE A 175 9.21 -8.94 -14.92
N PHE A 176 9.06 -10.05 -15.65
CA PHE A 176 9.59 -10.22 -17.00
C PHE A 176 8.59 -9.81 -18.07
N LEU A 177 7.30 -9.98 -17.79
CA LEU A 177 6.21 -9.87 -18.76
C LEU A 177 5.07 -9.00 -18.19
N PRO A 178 5.10 -7.66 -18.39
CA PRO A 178 4.23 -6.71 -17.68
C PRO A 178 2.72 -7.00 -17.77
N TYR A 179 2.26 -7.58 -18.88
CA TYR A 179 0.86 -7.94 -19.09
C TYR A 179 0.34 -9.00 -18.10
N PHE A 180 1.21 -9.77 -17.44
CA PHE A 180 0.77 -10.69 -16.39
C PHE A 180 0.26 -9.97 -15.13
N LEU A 181 0.64 -8.70 -14.89
CA LEU A 181 0.06 -7.88 -13.83
C LEU A 181 -1.44 -7.67 -14.07
N ALA A 182 -1.80 -7.41 -15.34
CA ALA A 182 -3.18 -7.25 -15.76
C ALA A 182 -4.00 -8.54 -15.54
N ILE A 183 -3.44 -9.67 -15.96
CA ILE A 183 -4.04 -11.00 -15.74
C ILE A 183 -4.19 -11.29 -14.23
N ALA A 184 -3.17 -10.99 -13.43
CA ALA A 184 -3.20 -11.17 -11.98
C ALA A 184 -4.35 -10.37 -11.33
N LEU A 185 -4.57 -9.14 -11.79
CA LEU A 185 -5.63 -8.27 -11.29
C LEU A 185 -7.03 -8.82 -11.61
N VAL A 186 -7.26 -9.22 -12.86
CA VAL A 186 -8.54 -9.83 -13.28
C VAL A 186 -8.80 -11.11 -12.50
N TYR A 187 -7.80 -11.98 -12.41
CA TYR A 187 -7.91 -13.22 -11.64
C TYR A 187 -8.19 -12.94 -10.15
N TYR A 188 -7.50 -11.97 -9.54
CA TYR A 188 -7.70 -11.57 -8.16
C TYR A 188 -9.16 -11.17 -7.88
N PHE A 189 -9.73 -10.26 -8.67
CA PHE A 189 -11.10 -9.79 -8.44
C PHE A 189 -12.14 -10.85 -8.81
N ALA A 190 -11.94 -11.61 -9.90
CA ALA A 190 -12.83 -12.71 -10.27
C ALA A 190 -12.91 -13.75 -9.15
N PHE A 191 -11.76 -14.13 -8.58
CA PHE A 191 -11.70 -15.10 -7.49
C PHE A 191 -12.32 -14.56 -6.19
N LEU A 192 -12.06 -13.29 -5.87
CA LEU A 192 -12.68 -12.60 -4.73
C LEU A 192 -14.21 -12.61 -4.82
N MET A 193 -14.76 -12.39 -6.02
CA MET A 193 -16.20 -12.31 -6.27
C MET A 193 -16.87 -13.67 -6.52
N ARG A 194 -16.13 -14.78 -6.58
CA ARG A 194 -16.66 -16.11 -6.98
C ARG A 194 -17.87 -16.59 -6.18
N LYS A 195 -18.03 -16.15 -4.93
CA LYS A 195 -19.13 -16.54 -4.02
C LYS A 195 -20.21 -15.46 -3.85
N GLY A 196 -20.21 -14.46 -4.73
CA GLY A 196 -21.17 -13.37 -4.75
C GLY A 196 -20.89 -12.27 -3.72
N ILE A 197 -21.34 -11.06 -4.06
CA ILE A 197 -21.35 -9.90 -3.16
C ILE A 197 -22.61 -9.99 -2.28
N LYS A 198 -22.44 -9.84 -0.96
CA LYS A 198 -23.57 -9.87 -0.02
C LYS A 198 -24.04 -8.49 0.39
N ARG A 199 -23.20 -7.47 0.22
CA ARG A 199 -23.48 -6.07 0.59
C ARG A 199 -22.93 -5.16 -0.50
N MET A 200 -23.75 -4.24 -0.98
CA MET A 200 -23.29 -3.22 -1.91
C MET A 200 -22.59 -2.10 -1.12
N ASN A 201 -21.34 -1.84 -1.46
CA ASN A 201 -20.57 -0.70 -0.96
C ASN A 201 -19.97 0.02 -2.16
N TRP A 202 -20.49 1.21 -2.47
CA TRP A 202 -20.10 1.96 -3.66
C TRP A 202 -18.60 2.25 -3.70
N THR A 203 -17.99 2.64 -2.57
CA THR A 203 -16.53 2.81 -2.50
C THR A 203 -15.79 1.56 -2.96
N SER A 204 -16.15 0.41 -2.42
CA SER A 204 -15.44 -0.84 -2.72
C SER A 204 -15.66 -1.27 -4.17
N ILE A 205 -16.87 -1.10 -4.70
CA ILE A 205 -17.17 -1.36 -6.12
C ILE A 205 -16.36 -0.41 -7.01
N SER A 206 -16.37 0.88 -6.72
CA SER A 206 -15.63 1.88 -7.49
C SER A 206 -14.13 1.62 -7.44
N VAL A 207 -13.56 1.21 -6.29
CA VAL A 207 -12.14 0.84 -6.15
C VAL A 207 -11.79 -0.38 -7.02
N ILE A 208 -12.71 -1.34 -7.15
CA ILE A 208 -12.50 -2.49 -8.04
C ILE A 208 -12.54 -2.06 -9.50
N LEU A 209 -13.54 -1.25 -9.88
CA LEU A 209 -13.70 -0.78 -11.25
C LEU A 209 -12.51 0.06 -11.72
N ILE A 210 -12.04 1.01 -10.90
CA ILE A 210 -10.84 1.80 -11.20
C ILE A 210 -9.60 0.92 -11.31
N SER A 211 -9.39 -0.04 -10.41
CA SER A 211 -8.25 -0.94 -10.56
C SER A 211 -8.31 -1.69 -11.88
N LEU A 212 -9.49 -2.15 -12.31
CA LEU A 212 -9.66 -2.79 -13.61
C LEU A 212 -9.47 -1.83 -14.81
N THR A 213 -9.59 -0.50 -14.66
CA THR A 213 -9.25 0.41 -15.77
C THR A 213 -7.76 0.44 -16.09
N SER A 214 -6.90 -0.02 -15.18
CA SER A 214 -5.47 -0.19 -15.45
C SER A 214 -5.18 -1.14 -16.63
N MET A 215 -6.16 -1.96 -17.04
CA MET A 215 -6.07 -2.79 -18.26
C MET A 215 -5.88 -1.93 -19.52
N SER A 216 -6.33 -0.68 -19.51
CA SER A 216 -6.12 0.27 -20.61
C SER A 216 -4.63 0.51 -20.91
N ALA A 217 -3.73 0.26 -19.95
CA ALA A 217 -2.29 0.30 -20.16
C ALA A 217 -1.79 -0.70 -21.20
N LEU A 218 -2.51 -1.80 -21.43
CA LEU A 218 -2.18 -2.77 -22.50
C LEU A 218 -2.26 -2.13 -23.89
N TYR A 219 -3.12 -1.12 -24.06
CA TYR A 219 -3.28 -0.39 -25.32
C TYR A 219 -2.48 0.92 -25.31
N LEU A 220 -2.41 1.60 -24.17
CA LEU A 220 -1.79 2.92 -24.03
C LEU A 220 -0.27 2.86 -23.77
N GLY A 221 0.28 1.69 -23.44
CA GLY A 221 1.71 1.45 -23.29
C GLY A 221 2.36 1.95 -21.98
N ASP A 222 1.59 2.49 -21.04
CA ASP A 222 2.12 3.06 -19.79
C ASP A 222 1.68 2.30 -18.54
N PHE A 223 2.36 1.18 -18.30
CA PHE A 223 2.08 0.30 -17.16
C PHE A 223 2.42 0.90 -15.78
N PRO A 224 3.52 1.64 -15.57
CA PRO A 224 3.86 2.15 -14.25
C PRO A 224 2.80 3.10 -13.70
N HIS A 225 2.36 4.10 -14.46
CA HIS A 225 1.39 5.06 -13.93
C HIS A 225 -0.01 4.46 -13.85
N ALA A 226 -0.38 3.56 -14.77
CA ALA A 226 -1.62 2.80 -14.61
C ALA A 226 -1.61 2.00 -13.30
N PHE A 227 -0.48 1.35 -12.94
CA PHE A 227 -0.37 0.72 -11.63
C PHE A 227 -0.50 1.74 -10.50
N PHE A 228 0.25 2.84 -10.51
CA PHE A 228 0.22 3.79 -9.40
C PHE A 228 -1.15 4.48 -9.22
N LEU A 229 -1.71 5.01 -10.31
CA LEU A 229 -2.93 5.82 -10.29
C LEU A 229 -4.20 4.98 -10.20
N ASP A 230 -4.28 3.85 -10.90
CA ASP A 230 -5.52 3.07 -10.98
C ASP A 230 -5.54 1.89 -10.00
N VAL A 231 -4.38 1.35 -9.61
CA VAL A 231 -4.29 0.20 -8.70
C VAL A 231 -3.82 0.61 -7.30
N MET A 232 -2.63 1.18 -7.19
CA MET A 232 -1.97 1.42 -5.91
C MET A 232 -2.70 2.45 -5.06
N PHE A 233 -2.90 3.67 -5.57
CA PHE A 233 -3.53 4.75 -4.81
C PHE A 233 -4.97 4.42 -4.40
N PRO A 234 -5.87 3.91 -5.27
CA PRO A 234 -7.23 3.57 -4.87
C PRO A 234 -7.27 2.50 -3.78
N LEU A 235 -6.47 1.45 -3.91
CA LEU A 235 -6.43 0.35 -2.95
C LEU A 235 -5.76 0.77 -1.63
N PHE A 236 -4.69 1.58 -1.66
CA PHE A 236 -4.09 2.12 -0.44
C PHE A 236 -5.01 3.10 0.27
N PHE A 237 -5.58 4.06 -0.44
CA PHE A 237 -6.47 5.05 0.19
C PHE A 237 -7.71 4.38 0.79
N SER A 238 -8.28 3.38 0.11
CA SER A 238 -9.36 2.57 0.66
C SER A 238 -8.94 1.83 1.93
N CYS A 239 -7.80 1.11 1.90
CA CYS A 239 -7.33 0.32 3.03
C CYS A 239 -6.90 1.20 4.23
N ILE A 240 -6.11 2.24 3.99
CA ILE A 240 -5.65 3.14 5.05
C ILE A 240 -6.86 3.82 5.68
N THR A 241 -7.78 4.39 4.89
CA THR A 241 -8.99 5.03 5.43
C THR A 241 -9.87 4.04 6.18
N TYR A 242 -10.08 2.82 5.66
CA TYR A 242 -10.84 1.78 6.35
C TYR A 242 -10.25 1.44 7.72
N SER A 243 -8.92 1.39 7.82
CA SER A 243 -8.23 0.98 9.03
C SER A 243 -8.01 2.12 10.03
N THR A 244 -7.80 3.37 9.60
CA THR A 244 -7.52 4.52 10.49
C THR A 244 -8.75 5.36 10.79
N ALA A 245 -9.68 5.46 9.85
CA ALA A 245 -10.80 6.38 9.87
C ALA A 245 -12.03 5.74 9.22
N ARG A 246 -12.45 4.56 9.71
CA ARG A 246 -13.51 3.74 9.11
C ARG A 246 -14.81 4.51 8.83
N TYR A 247 -15.16 5.47 9.68
CA TYR A 247 -16.31 6.36 9.55
C TYR A 247 -16.26 7.28 8.30
N ASN A 248 -15.11 7.41 7.67
CA ASN A 248 -14.90 8.17 6.43
C ASN A 248 -14.69 7.27 5.20
N HIS A 249 -14.73 5.93 5.35
CA HIS A 249 -14.41 5.00 4.26
C HIS A 249 -15.33 5.18 3.03
N GLU A 250 -16.62 5.46 3.24
CA GLU A 250 -17.57 5.72 2.15
C GLU A 250 -17.22 6.95 1.31
N LYS A 251 -16.41 7.88 1.84
CA LYS A 251 -15.99 9.09 1.13
C LYS A 251 -14.79 8.87 0.22
N VAL A 252 -14.10 7.72 0.32
CA VAL A 252 -12.96 7.40 -0.58
C VAL A 252 -13.40 7.36 -2.05
N VAL A 253 -14.69 7.09 -2.33
CA VAL A 253 -15.26 7.11 -3.68
C VAL A 253 -14.97 8.41 -4.43
N TYR A 254 -14.87 9.56 -3.74
CA TYR A 254 -14.60 10.86 -4.37
C TYR A 254 -13.15 11.01 -4.86
N ILE A 255 -12.22 10.19 -4.38
CA ILE A 255 -10.83 10.19 -4.83
C ILE A 255 -10.69 9.53 -6.20
N ILE A 256 -11.54 8.54 -6.47
CA ILE A 256 -11.46 7.69 -7.67
C ILE A 256 -11.57 8.47 -8.98
N PRO A 257 -12.55 9.37 -9.20
CA PRO A 257 -12.62 10.13 -10.44
C PRO A 257 -11.39 11.04 -10.62
N LEU A 258 -10.79 11.57 -9.55
CA LEU A 258 -9.58 12.38 -9.64
C LEU A 258 -8.40 11.54 -10.14
N LEU A 259 -8.25 10.30 -9.66
CA LEU A 259 -7.17 9.40 -10.11
C LEU A 259 -7.36 8.95 -11.56
N LEU A 260 -8.61 8.67 -11.98
CA LEU A 260 -8.95 8.42 -13.39
C LEU A 260 -8.56 9.60 -14.28
N LEU A 261 -8.95 10.81 -13.88
CA LEU A 261 -8.64 12.02 -14.63
C LEU A 261 -7.14 12.23 -14.70
N ALA A 262 -6.40 12.00 -13.61
CA ALA A 262 -4.94 12.03 -13.62
C ALA A 262 -4.38 11.06 -14.68
N PHE A 263 -4.82 9.80 -14.71
CA PHE A 263 -4.28 8.83 -15.63
C PHE A 263 -4.62 9.14 -17.10
N PHE A 264 -5.89 9.38 -17.43
CA PHE A 264 -6.29 9.56 -18.83
C PHE A 264 -5.89 10.91 -19.42
N THR A 265 -5.93 11.99 -18.64
CA THR A 265 -5.57 13.32 -19.17
C THR A 265 -4.08 13.48 -19.40
N ARG A 266 -3.23 12.59 -18.89
CA ARG A 266 -1.77 12.61 -19.14
C ARG A 266 -1.44 12.53 -20.63
N PHE A 267 -2.25 11.79 -21.39
CA PHE A 267 -2.04 11.55 -22.82
C PHE A 267 -2.43 12.77 -23.66
N ILE A 268 -3.11 13.73 -23.04
CA ILE A 268 -3.51 15.01 -23.64
C ILE A 268 -2.56 16.10 -23.18
N ASN A 269 -2.40 16.26 -21.87
CA ASN A 269 -1.55 17.28 -21.27
C ASN A 269 -1.06 16.83 -19.87
N LEU A 270 0.26 16.65 -19.75
CA LEU A 270 0.89 16.20 -18.51
C LEU A 270 0.71 17.19 -17.35
N GLN A 271 0.78 18.50 -17.61
CA GLN A 271 0.63 19.53 -16.58
C GLN A 271 -0.79 19.54 -16.01
N PHE A 272 -1.80 19.40 -16.86
CA PHE A 272 -3.19 19.31 -16.46
C PHE A 272 -3.45 18.03 -15.65
N SER A 273 -2.93 16.89 -16.12
CA SER A 273 -2.95 15.61 -15.40
C SER A 273 -2.36 15.71 -13.99
N ALA A 274 -1.24 16.42 -13.86
CA ALA A 274 -0.51 16.56 -12.60
C ALA A 274 -1.28 17.30 -11.50
N ILE A 275 -2.38 18.01 -11.83
CA ILE A 275 -3.21 18.73 -10.85
C ILE A 275 -4.07 17.75 -10.04
N PHE A 276 -4.56 16.67 -10.66
CA PHE A 276 -5.55 15.81 -10.02
C PHE A 276 -4.97 14.94 -8.89
N LEU A 277 -3.73 14.48 -9.03
CA LEU A 277 -3.08 13.64 -8.00
C LEU A 277 -2.89 14.38 -6.66
N PRO A 278 -2.35 15.61 -6.60
CA PRO A 278 -2.30 16.40 -5.37
C PRO A 278 -3.66 16.61 -4.73
N ILE A 279 -4.71 16.91 -5.51
CA ILE A 279 -6.07 17.09 -4.98
C ILE A 279 -6.59 15.78 -4.36
N ALA A 280 -6.43 14.66 -5.06
CA ALA A 280 -6.77 13.33 -4.57
C ALA A 280 -6.06 13.02 -3.25
N TYR A 281 -4.75 13.32 -3.17
CA TYR A 281 -3.93 13.06 -2.00
C TYR A 281 -4.30 13.96 -0.82
N ILE A 282 -4.54 15.25 -1.04
CA ILE A 282 -5.01 16.18 0.00
C ILE A 282 -6.36 15.72 0.55
N TYR A 283 -7.28 15.30 -0.32
CA TYR A 283 -8.57 14.77 0.12
C TYR A 283 -8.39 13.49 0.94
N PHE A 284 -7.51 12.57 0.52
CA PHE A 284 -7.14 11.40 1.32
C PHE A 284 -6.62 11.78 2.72
N LEU A 285 -5.69 12.75 2.81
CA LEU A 285 -5.19 13.23 4.10
C LEU A 285 -6.29 13.82 4.98
N TYR A 286 -7.24 14.55 4.37
CA TYR A 286 -8.40 15.06 5.07
C TYR A 286 -9.27 13.93 5.66
N LEU A 287 -9.47 12.82 4.93
CA LEU A 287 -10.24 11.68 5.43
C LEU A 287 -9.60 11.01 6.66
N ILE A 288 -8.27 11.07 6.79
CA ILE A 288 -7.53 10.45 7.89
C ILE A 288 -6.97 11.46 8.92
N LYS A 289 -7.39 12.73 8.85
CA LYS A 289 -6.81 13.83 9.64
C LYS A 289 -6.77 13.58 11.14
N ASP A 290 -7.79 12.89 11.67
CA ASP A 290 -7.93 12.64 13.11
C ASP A 290 -6.89 11.61 13.62
N THR A 291 -6.19 10.93 12.71
CA THR A 291 -5.08 10.00 13.01
C THR A 291 -3.70 10.66 12.86
N LEU A 292 -3.57 11.75 12.10
CA LEU A 292 -2.26 12.32 11.74
C LEU A 292 -1.58 13.12 12.87
N GLY A 293 -2.26 13.42 13.98
CA GLY A 293 -1.68 14.22 15.08
C GLY A 293 -0.73 13.49 16.04
N ILE A 294 -0.10 14.25 16.94
CA ILE A 294 0.72 13.75 18.07
C ILE A 294 -0.03 12.67 18.86
N THR A 295 -1.33 12.85 19.06
CA THR A 295 -2.18 11.87 19.74
C THR A 295 -2.24 10.54 18.99
N GLY A 296 -2.39 10.56 17.67
CA GLY A 296 -2.37 9.34 16.85
C GLY A 296 -1.00 8.66 16.87
N ILE A 297 0.08 9.43 16.91
CA ILE A 297 1.44 8.92 17.08
C ILE A 297 1.59 8.23 18.45
N LYS A 298 1.21 8.91 19.54
CA LYS A 298 1.40 8.44 20.92
C LYS A 298 0.47 7.29 21.31
N LEU A 299 -0.78 7.31 20.86
CA LEU A 299 -1.81 6.37 21.29
C LEU A 299 -2.19 5.36 20.21
N GLY A 300 -1.69 5.48 18.98
CA GLY A 300 -2.08 4.60 17.87
C GLY A 300 -3.57 4.61 17.50
N ILE A 301 -4.36 5.52 18.09
CA ILE A 301 -5.82 5.61 17.96
C ILE A 301 -6.17 7.02 17.45
N SER A 302 -7.22 7.09 16.63
CA SER A 302 -7.75 8.36 16.12
C SER A 302 -8.33 9.22 17.24
N LYS A 303 -8.07 10.53 17.22
CA LYS A 303 -8.61 11.50 18.18
C LYS A 303 -10.14 11.49 18.29
N LYS A 304 -10.84 11.03 17.26
CA LYS A 304 -12.30 10.93 17.25
C LYS A 304 -12.85 9.89 18.24
N TYR A 305 -12.04 8.92 18.63
CA TYR A 305 -12.42 7.83 19.53
C TYR A 305 -11.84 7.99 20.95
N LEU A 306 -11.31 9.17 21.26
CA LEU A 306 -10.87 9.59 22.59
C LEU A 306 -11.92 10.53 23.18
#